data_AF-A0A353T3L0-F1
#
_entry.id   AF-A0A353T3L0-F1
#
_cell.length_a   1.000
_cell.length_b   1.000
_cell.length_c   1.000
_cell.angle_alpha   90.00
_cell.angle_beta   90.00
_cell.angle_gamma   90.00
#
_symmetry.space_group_name_H-M   'P 1'
#
loop_
_entity.id
_entity.type
_entity.pdbx_description
1 polymer ?
#
loop_
_entity_poly.entity_id
_entity_poly.type
_entity_poly.pdbx_seq_one_letter_code
_entity_poly.pdbx_strand_id
1 'polypeptide(L)'
;MEQVIGIIEDIVFRNEDNGFSVVELREESTNLEVTAVGNFPFINPGERVRLEGEWTTHPEYGRQLKMETYSSVAPSNLVGMENYLASGLIKGVGPSTARK
;
A
#
# COMPACT_ATOMS: atom_id res chain seq x y z
N MET A 1 18.22 -1.53 -6.58
CA MET A 1 16.86 -1.04 -6.28
C MET A 1 15.97 -1.38 -7.46
N GLU A 2 15.00 -2.24 -7.23
CA GLU A 2 13.93 -2.57 -8.17
C GLU A 2 12.68 -1.78 -7.80
N GLN A 3 11.88 -1.45 -8.82
CA GLN A 3 10.65 -0.68 -8.67
C GLN A 3 9.46 -1.53 -9.12
N VAL A 4 8.43 -1.57 -8.28
CA VAL A 4 7.17 -2.27 -8.57
C VAL A 4 6.04 -1.28 -8.44
N ILE A 5 5.18 -1.21 -9.46
CA ILE A 5 3.99 -0.36 -9.46
C ILE A 5 2.79 -1.28 -9.54
N GLY A 6 1.83 -1.10 -8.63
CA GLY A 6 0.69 -1.97 -8.53
C GLY A 6 -0.39 -1.42 -7.62
N ILE A 7 -1.43 -2.22 -7.46
CA ILE A 7 -2.54 -1.94 -6.56
C ILE A 7 -2.39 -2.84 -5.34
N ILE A 8 -2.49 -2.29 -4.14
CA ILE A 8 -2.50 -3.09 -2.91
C ILE A 8 -3.79 -3.90 -2.87
N GLU A 9 -3.68 -5.22 -2.82
CA GLU A 9 -4.83 -6.11 -2.74
C GLU A 9 -5.23 -6.33 -1.28
N ASP A 10 -4.25 -6.59 -0.41
CA ASP A 10 -4.48 -6.84 1.02
C ASP A 10 -3.28 -6.51 1.91
N ILE A 11 -3.54 -6.34 3.21
CA ILE A 11 -2.52 -6.18 4.26
C ILE A 11 -2.54 -7.43 5.13
N VAL A 12 -1.67 -8.40 4.79
CA VAL A 12 -1.57 -9.71 5.45
C VAL A 12 -1.18 -9.58 6.92
N PHE A 13 -0.30 -8.63 7.23
CA PHE A 13 0.18 -8.43 8.59
C PHE A 13 0.56 -6.97 8.83
N ARG A 14 0.32 -6.49 10.05
CA ARG A 14 0.79 -5.20 10.52
C ARG A 14 1.18 -5.30 11.98
N ASN A 15 2.41 -4.88 12.28
CA ASN A 15 2.91 -4.71 13.63
C ASN A 15 2.67 -3.25 14.05
N GLU A 16 1.85 -3.04 15.08
CA GLU A 16 1.48 -1.71 15.57
C GLU A 16 2.60 -1.05 16.38
N ASP A 17 3.53 -1.82 16.95
CA ASP A 17 4.63 -1.30 17.78
C ASP A 17 5.76 -0.67 16.95
N ASN A 18 6.06 -1.21 15.77
CA ASN A 18 7.18 -0.75 14.93
C ASN A 18 6.79 -0.35 13.50
N GLY A 19 5.51 -0.51 13.11
CA GLY A 19 5.00 -0.17 11.79
C GLY A 19 5.35 -1.15 10.67
N PHE A 20 6.05 -2.24 10.98
CA PHE A 20 6.36 -3.29 10.01
C PHE A 20 5.07 -3.92 9.50
N SER A 21 4.88 -3.91 8.19
CA SER A 21 3.70 -4.48 7.54
C SER A 21 4.13 -5.38 6.38
N VAL A 22 3.34 -6.43 6.18
CA VAL A 22 3.40 -7.33 5.03
C VAL A 22 2.16 -7.02 4.20
N VAL A 23 2.37 -6.63 2.96
CA VAL A 23 1.31 -6.26 2.02
C VAL A 23 1.40 -7.12 0.78
N GLU A 24 0.26 -7.43 0.21
CA GLU A 24 0.15 -8.08 -1.09
C GLU A 24 -0.34 -7.05 -2.09
N LEU A 25 0.33 -6.99 -3.23
CA LEU A 25 0.01 -6.06 -4.30
C LEU A 25 -0.02 -6.80 -5.63
N ARG A 26 -0.91 -6.34 -6.52
CA ARG A 26 -0.98 -6.79 -7.89
C ARG A 26 -0.16 -5.86 -8.77
N GLU A 27 0.94 -6.36 -9.33
CA GLU A 27 1.80 -5.59 -10.21
C GLU A 27 1.06 -5.26 -11.51
N GLU A 28 1.05 -3.99 -11.91
CA GLU A 28 0.31 -3.51 -13.08
C GLU A 28 0.92 -4.03 -14.40
N SER A 29 2.25 -4.14 -14.46
CA SER A 29 2.99 -4.53 -15.67
C SER A 29 2.85 -6.01 -16.02
N THR A 30 2.87 -6.88 -15.00
CA THR A 30 2.90 -8.34 -15.18
C THR A 30 1.58 -9.00 -14.78
N ASN A 31 0.71 -8.27 -14.08
CA ASN A 31 -0.51 -8.75 -13.44
C ASN A 31 -0.27 -9.88 -12.42
N LEU A 32 0.96 -10.01 -11.92
CA LEU A 32 1.35 -10.99 -10.91
C LEU A 32 1.15 -10.42 -9.51
N GLU A 33 0.87 -11.32 -8.57
CA GLU A 33 0.83 -11.01 -7.15
C GLU A 33 2.24 -10.94 -6.59
N VAL A 34 2.50 -9.88 -5.83
CA VAL A 34 3.79 -9.56 -5.24
C VAL A 34 3.59 -9.27 -3.77
N THR A 35 4.29 -10.01 -2.92
CA THR A 35 4.37 -9.72 -1.49
C THR A 35 5.47 -8.70 -1.24
N ALA A 36 5.16 -7.60 -0.58
CA ALA A 36 6.12 -6.60 -0.13
C ALA A 36 6.14 -6.46 1.39
N VAL A 37 7.33 -6.22 1.95
CA VAL A 37 7.56 -6.12 3.40
C VAL A 37 8.33 -4.85 3.71
N GLY A 38 7.94 -4.13 4.75
CA GLY A 38 8.56 -2.86 5.12
C GLY A 38 7.70 -2.05 6.08
N ASN A 39 8.07 -0.79 6.31
CA ASN A 39 7.27 0.10 7.16
C ASN A 39 6.31 0.92 6.30
N PHE A 40 5.01 0.63 6.42
CA PHE A 40 3.96 1.32 5.67
C PHE A 40 3.08 2.12 6.65
N PRO A 41 3.43 3.39 6.96
CA PRO A 41 2.67 4.21 7.89
C PRO A 41 1.23 4.46 7.42
N PHE A 42 1.04 4.72 6.13
CA PHE A 42 -0.27 4.95 5.52
C PHE A 42 -0.33 4.17 4.20
N ILE A 43 -0.96 3.00 4.21
CA ILE A 43 -1.22 2.18 3.02
C ILE A 43 -2.55 1.46 3.19
N ASN A 44 -3.26 1.28 2.07
CA ASN A 44 -4.62 0.81 2.08
C ASN A 44 -4.90 -0.12 0.89
N PRO A 45 -5.70 -1.19 1.09
CA PRO A 45 -6.21 -1.98 -0.02
C PRO A 45 -6.94 -1.12 -1.06
N GLY A 46 -6.75 -1.42 -2.33
CA GLY A 46 -7.24 -0.66 -3.47
C GLY A 46 -6.41 0.57 -3.84
N GLU A 47 -5.37 0.91 -3.06
CA GLU A 47 -4.50 2.04 -3.36
C GLU A 47 -3.43 1.66 -4.41
N ARG A 48 -3.28 2.49 -5.43
CA ARG A 48 -2.20 2.35 -6.40
C ARG A 48 -0.93 2.95 -5.83
N VAL A 49 0.11 2.14 -5.69
CA VAL A 49 1.39 2.54 -5.09
C VAL A 49 2.57 2.19 -5.98
N ARG A 50 3.64 2.94 -5.81
CA ARG A 50 4.96 2.63 -6.33
C ARG A 50 5.83 2.24 -5.14
N LEU A 51 6.36 1.02 -5.17
CA LEU A 51 7.32 0.51 -4.20
C LEU A 51 8.71 0.48 -4.83
N GLU A 52 9.72 0.85 -4.06
CA GLU A 52 11.12 0.72 -4.45
C GLU A 52 11.89 0.03 -3.33
N GLY A 53 12.69 -0.97 -3.71
CA GLY A 53 13.42 -1.77 -2.75
C GLY A 53 14.21 -2.90 -3.39
N GLU A 54 14.41 -3.97 -2.63
CA GLU A 54 15.22 -5.12 -3.05
C GLU A 54 14.45 -6.42 -2.87
N TRP A 55 14.54 -7.32 -3.85
CA TRP A 55 13.96 -8.65 -3.65
C TRP A 55 14.80 -9.44 -2.66
N THR A 56 14.13 -9.98 -1.67
CA THR A 56 14.66 -10.93 -0.72
C THR A 56 13.88 -12.23 -0.82
N THR A 57 14.46 -13.32 -0.35
CA THR A 57 13.78 -14.61 -0.29
C THR A 57 13.74 -15.04 1.17
N HIS A 58 12.54 -15.08 1.74
CA HIS A 58 12.31 -15.62 3.06
C HIS A 58 12.35 -17.16 2.97
N PRO A 59 13.03 -17.87 3.89
CA PRO A 59 13.15 -19.33 3.84
C PRO A 59 11.80 -20.06 3.91
N GLU A 60 10.79 -19.48 4.56
CA GLU A 60 9.45 -20.08 4.71
C GLU A 60 8.40 -19.53 3.73
N TYR A 61 8.48 -18.24 3.38
CA TYR A 61 7.42 -17.54 2.60
C TYR A 61 7.82 -17.26 1.15
N GLY A 62 9.06 -17.57 0.76
CA GLY A 62 9.54 -17.37 -0.59
C GLY A 62 9.89 -15.91 -0.89
N ARG A 63 9.72 -15.51 -2.15
CA ARG A 63 10.22 -14.24 -2.68
C ARG A 63 9.34 -13.07 -2.23
N GLN A 64 9.95 -12.08 -1.60
CA GLN A 64 9.29 -10.87 -1.10
C GLN A 64 10.09 -9.64 -1.50
N LEU A 65 9.41 -8.52 -1.78
CA LEU A 65 10.06 -7.24 -2.01
C LEU A 65 10.28 -6.55 -0.67
N LYS A 66 11.53 -6.43 -0.23
CA LYS A 66 11.89 -5.60 0.92
C LYS A 66 11.84 -4.14 0.49
N MET A 67 10.74 -3.47 0.83
CA MET A 67 10.49 -2.07 0.50
C MET A 67 11.39 -1.17 1.35
N GLU A 68 12.09 -0.26 0.68
CA GLU A 68 12.89 0.80 1.32
C GLU A 68 12.16 2.15 1.27
N THR A 69 11.52 2.44 0.15
CA THR A 69 10.66 3.61 -0.01
C THR A 69 9.40 3.26 -0.79
N TYR A 70 8.32 3.99 -0.52
CA TYR A 70 7.08 3.87 -1.27
C TYR A 70 6.44 5.24 -1.49
N SER A 71 5.60 5.33 -2.51
CA SER A 71 4.83 6.54 -2.80
C SER A 71 3.45 6.15 -3.32
N SER A 72 2.42 6.77 -2.76
CA SER A 72 1.04 6.67 -3.28
C SER A 72 0.98 7.35 -4.65
N VAL A 73 0.59 6.60 -5.68
CA VAL A 73 0.38 7.16 -7.01
C VAL A 73 -1.08 7.58 -7.08
N ALA A 74 -1.32 8.89 -6.96
CA ALA A 74 -2.67 9.43 -7.06
C ALA A 74 -3.35 8.90 -8.33
N PRO A 75 -4.61 8.45 -8.26
CA PRO A 75 -5.34 8.09 -9.45
C PRO A 75 -5.48 9.34 -10.32
N SER A 76 -5.03 9.28 -11.57
CA SER A 76 -5.11 10.39 -12.53
C SER A 76 -6.54 10.79 -12.90
N ASN A 77 -7.56 10.11 -12.34
CA ASN A 77 -8.97 10.27 -12.66
C ASN A 77 -9.77 10.74 -11.43
N LEU A 78 -10.63 11.75 -11.64
CA LEU A 78 -11.54 12.35 -10.65
C LEU A 78 -12.33 11.31 -9.83
N VAL A 79 -12.77 10.20 -10.45
CA VAL A 79 -13.53 9.12 -9.80
C VAL A 79 -12.70 8.34 -8.76
N GLY A 80 -11.39 8.26 -8.97
CA GLY A 80 -10.46 7.66 -8.00
C GLY A 80 -10.24 8.56 -6.78
N MET A 81 -10.28 9.89 -6.97
CA MET A 81 -10.21 10.84 -5.85
C MET A 81 -11.45 10.77 -4.96
N GLU A 82 -12.64 10.64 -5.55
CA GLU A 82 -13.88 10.55 -4.77
C GLU A 82 -13.93 9.29 -3.91
N ASN A 83 -13.53 8.12 -4.43
CA ASN A 83 -13.44 6.90 -3.64
C ASN A 83 -12.29 6.93 -2.63
N TYR A 84 -11.15 7.54 -2.97
CA TYR A 84 -10.00 7.72 -2.07
C TYR A 84 -10.34 8.63 -0.87
N LEU A 85 -11.18 9.65 -1.09
CA LEU A 85 -11.69 10.53 -0.03
C LEU A 85 -12.84 9.88 0.76
N ALA A 86 -13.71 9.10 0.09
CA ALA A 86 -14.87 8.46 0.70
C ALA A 86 -14.53 7.17 1.48
N SER A 87 -13.41 6.51 1.18
CA SER A 87 -12.98 5.26 1.83
C SER A 87 -12.45 5.43 3.25
N GLY A 88 -12.40 6.67 3.78
CA GLY A 88 -12.01 6.92 5.16
C GLY A 88 -10.50 6.74 5.44
N LEU A 89 -9.68 6.74 4.39
CA LEU A 89 -8.22 6.54 4.47
C LEU A 89 -7.45 7.73 5.02
N ILE A 90 -8.14 8.84 5.27
CA ILE A 90 -7.66 9.93 6.10
C ILE A 90 -8.11 9.68 7.54
N LYS A 91 -7.30 8.98 8.34
CA LYS A 91 -7.38 9.06 9.81
C LYS A 91 -6.97 10.47 10.23
N GLY A 92 -7.93 11.38 10.19
CA GLY A 92 -7.77 12.80 10.48
C GLY A 92 -9.05 13.65 10.32
N VAL A 93 -10.09 13.12 9.67
CA VAL A 93 -11.43 13.70 9.78
C VAL A 93 -12.34 12.63 10.36
N GLY A 94 -12.38 12.56 11.70
CA GLY A 94 -13.63 12.15 12.34
C GLY A 94 -14.73 13.11 11.87
N PRO A 95 -16.02 12.73 11.92
CA PRO A 95 -17.10 13.65 11.59
C PRO A 95 -17.08 14.82 12.59
N SER A 96 -16.31 15.87 12.30
CA SER A 96 -16.43 17.16 12.93
C SER A 96 -17.65 17.80 12.30
N THR A 97 -18.79 17.52 12.93
CA THR A 97 -19.87 18.47 13.19
C THR A 97 -19.88 19.70 12.29
N ALA A 98 -20.31 19.54 11.04
CA ALA A 98 -20.82 20.66 10.24
C ALA A 98 -22.32 20.83 10.53
N ARG A 99 -22.60 21.35 11.72
CA ARG A 99 -23.89 21.94 12.16
C ARG A 99 -23.54 22.67 13.46
N LYS A 100 -23.40 23.99 13.48
CA LYS A 100 -24.32 25.02 13.00
C LYS A 100 -23.55 26.33 12.80
#